data_AF-A0A2T2XHI7-F1
#
_entry.id   AF-A0A2T2XHI7-F1
#
_cell.length_a   1.000
_cell.length_b   1.000
_cell.length_c   1.000
_cell.angle_alpha   90.00
_cell.angle_beta   90.00
_cell.angle_gamma   90.00
#
_symmetry.space_group_name_H-M   'P 1'
#
loop_
_entity.id
_entity.type
_entity.pdbx_description
1 polymer ?
#
loop_
_entity_poly.entity_id
_entity_poly.type
_entity_poly.pdbx_seq_one_letter_code
_entity_poly.pdbx_strand_id
1 'polypeptide(L)'
;MRVVTWVTIMSSVILSLPMTLWTLGISFTLMTAIHVFAFILTARLFFLASSVISSRHDMIWVGGFSGIIGSLVSQLWIHMPLATVSLAAAFSPYGPLGTAMYRLDVFSPWWPFVVVVWSGVFYAGLSWFMHHLLQWRRHSRVFSTL
;
A
#
# COMPACT_ATOMS: atom_id res chain seq x y z
N MET A 1 -19.74 -8.47 3.37
CA MET A 1 -19.26 -8.29 1.98
C MET A 1 -19.12 -6.82 1.57
N ARG A 2 -20.16 -5.97 1.61
CA ARG A 2 -20.04 -4.55 1.14
C ARG A 2 -18.89 -3.76 1.79
N VAL A 3 -18.73 -3.82 3.11
CA VAL A 3 -17.69 -3.06 3.84
C VAL A 3 -16.27 -3.51 3.45
N VAL A 4 -16.03 -4.82 3.32
CA VAL A 4 -14.75 -5.40 2.88
C VAL A 4 -14.35 -4.84 1.51
N THR A 5 -15.29 -4.84 0.56
CA THR A 5 -15.06 -4.28 -0.79
C THR A 5 -14.73 -2.79 -0.73
N TRP A 6 -15.51 -2.00 0.01
CA TRP A 6 -15.29 -0.55 0.14
C TRP A 6 -13.93 -0.21 0.73
N VAL A 7 -13.55 -0.86 1.82
CA VAL A 7 -12.26 -0.64 2.47
C VAL A 7 -11.12 -1.01 1.52
N THR A 8 -11.27 -2.12 0.79
CA THR A 8 -10.28 -2.56 -0.20
C THR A 8 -10.09 -1.53 -1.31
N ILE A 9 -11.19 -1.03 -1.88
CA ILE A 9 -11.14 0.00 -2.93
C ILE A 9 -10.49 1.28 -2.41
N MET A 10 -10.96 1.80 -1.26
CA MET A 10 -10.45 3.06 -0.72
C MET A 10 -8.97 2.99 -0.39
N SER A 11 -8.52 1.92 0.27
CA SER A 11 -7.08 1.75 0.55
C SER A 11 -6.28 1.53 -0.72
N SER A 12 -6.76 0.78 -1.71
CA SER A 12 -6.08 0.66 -3.01
C SER A 12 -5.85 2.02 -3.67
N VAL A 13 -6.87 2.89 -3.67
CA VAL A 13 -6.77 4.26 -4.19
C VAL A 13 -5.72 5.06 -3.42
N ILE A 14 -5.79 5.06 -2.08
CA ILE A 14 -4.82 5.75 -1.22
C ILE A 14 -3.39 5.28 -1.51
N LEU A 15 -3.18 3.98 -1.67
CA LEU A 15 -1.86 3.39 -1.93
C LEU A 15 -1.34 3.70 -3.34
N SER A 16 -2.22 3.81 -4.34
CA SER A 16 -1.82 4.13 -5.71
C SER A 16 -1.54 5.63 -5.94
N LEU A 17 -2.22 6.51 -5.19
CA LEU A 17 -2.19 7.97 -5.37
C LEU A 17 -0.78 8.56 -5.39
N PRO A 18 0.13 8.24 -4.44
CA PRO A 18 1.48 8.78 -4.46
C PRO A 18 2.17 8.55 -5.80
N MET A 19 2.12 7.33 -6.33
CA MET A 19 2.77 7.03 -7.60
C MET A 19 2.15 7.82 -8.77
N THR A 20 0.83 7.94 -8.81
CA THR A 20 0.15 8.74 -9.86
C THR A 20 0.55 10.22 -9.80
N LEU A 21 0.64 10.78 -8.59
CA LEU A 21 1.05 12.16 -8.40
C LEU A 21 2.53 12.36 -8.74
N TRP A 22 3.35 11.34 -8.53
CA TRP A 22 4.76 11.40 -8.88
C TRP A 22 4.98 11.39 -10.39
N THR A 23 4.22 10.57 -11.13
CA THR A 23 4.24 10.57 -12.60
C THR A 23 3.76 11.88 -13.22
N LEU A 24 3.27 12.84 -12.42
CA LEU A 24 2.95 14.21 -12.83
C LEU A 24 4.09 15.21 -12.59
N GLY A 25 5.24 14.77 -12.08
CA GLY A 25 6.43 15.62 -11.90
C GLY A 25 6.54 16.29 -10.53
N ILE A 26 5.82 15.80 -9.50
CA ILE A 26 5.99 16.29 -8.13
C ILE A 26 7.39 15.94 -7.59
N SER A 27 7.98 16.85 -6.81
CA SER A 27 9.31 16.67 -6.23
C SER A 27 9.40 15.46 -5.29
N PHE A 28 10.57 14.81 -5.25
CA PHE A 28 10.81 13.61 -4.46
C PHE A 28 10.54 13.81 -2.95
N THR A 29 10.94 14.94 -2.38
CA THR A 29 10.73 15.24 -0.95
C THR A 29 9.24 15.28 -0.60
N LEU A 30 8.45 16.00 -1.40
CA LEU A 30 7.00 16.06 -1.20
C LEU A 30 6.38 14.67 -1.44
N MET A 31 6.86 13.94 -2.44
CA MET A 31 6.37 12.61 -2.74
C MET A 31 6.62 11.62 -1.60
N THR A 32 7.78 11.69 -0.95
CA THR A 32 8.11 10.88 0.23
C THR A 32 7.13 11.17 1.36
N ALA A 33 6.82 12.45 1.61
CA ALA A 33 5.82 12.83 2.60
C ALA A 33 4.42 12.28 2.26
N ILE A 34 4.02 12.34 0.99
CA ILE A 34 2.74 11.80 0.51
C ILE A 34 2.69 10.28 0.70
N HIS A 35 3.77 9.54 0.42
CA HIS A 35 3.83 8.09 0.66
C HIS A 35 3.68 7.75 2.14
N VAL A 36 4.37 8.46 3.03
CA VAL A 36 4.26 8.26 4.48
C VAL A 36 2.82 8.55 4.95
N PHE A 37 2.22 9.63 4.45
CA PHE A 37 0.84 9.98 4.79
C PHE A 37 -0.16 8.92 4.28
N ALA A 38 -0.01 8.45 3.04
CA ALA A 38 -0.83 7.39 2.47
C ALA A 38 -0.71 6.08 3.28
N PHE A 39 0.50 5.73 3.73
CA PHE A 39 0.73 4.58 4.61
C PHE A 39 0.00 4.74 5.95
N ILE A 40 0.16 5.89 6.63
CA ILE A 40 -0.52 6.18 7.91
C ILE A 40 -2.04 6.13 7.73
N LEU A 41 -2.56 6.73 6.67
CA LEU A 41 -3.99 6.77 6.37
C LEU A 41 -4.54 5.36 6.10
N THR A 42 -3.80 4.53 5.38
CA THR A 42 -4.15 3.13 5.11
C THR A 42 -4.15 2.31 6.41
N ALA A 43 -3.11 2.43 7.23
CA ALA A 43 -3.04 1.79 8.55
C ALA A 43 -4.21 2.21 9.44
N ARG A 44 -4.56 3.51 9.43
CA ARG A 44 -5.70 4.04 10.18
C ARG A 44 -7.03 3.48 9.65
N LEU A 45 -7.19 3.41 8.33
CA LEU A 45 -8.38 2.83 7.71
C LEU A 45 -8.54 1.35 8.08
N PHE A 46 -7.46 0.56 8.07
CA PHE A 46 -7.49 -0.85 8.52
C PHE A 46 -7.84 -0.98 10.01
N PHE A 47 -7.31 -0.09 10.85
CA PHE A 47 -7.66 -0.05 12.27
C PHE A 47 -9.16 0.24 12.47
N LEU A 48 -9.72 1.21 11.75
CA LEU A 48 -11.15 1.53 11.79
C LEU A 48 -12.00 0.39 11.23
N ALA A 49 -11.60 -0.20 10.10
CA ALA A 49 -12.28 -1.33 9.48
C ALA A 49 -12.36 -2.53 10.42
N SER A 50 -11.30 -2.77 11.20
CA SER A 50 -11.26 -3.84 12.22
C SER A 50 -12.31 -3.69 13.32
N SER A 51 -12.89 -2.49 13.49
CA SER A 51 -13.97 -2.30 14.45
C SER A 51 -15.32 -2.86 13.98
N VAL A 52 -15.49 -2.98 12.65
CA VAL A 52 -16.71 -3.44 11.97
C VAL A 52 -16.53 -4.86 11.42
N ILE A 53 -15.33 -5.20 10.95
CA ILE A 53 -14.98 -6.51 10.41
C ILE A 53 -14.36 -7.35 11.53
N SER A 54 -15.13 -8.33 12.03
CA SER A 54 -14.69 -9.24 13.09
C SER A 54 -13.83 -10.40 12.59
N SER A 55 -13.97 -10.80 11.32
CA SER A 55 -13.22 -11.91 10.73
C SER A 55 -11.76 -11.52 10.47
N ARG A 56 -10.83 -12.25 11.09
CA ARG A 56 -9.39 -12.20 10.79
C ARG A 56 -9.11 -12.43 9.31
N HIS A 57 -9.76 -13.42 8.72
CA HIS A 57 -9.52 -13.81 7.33
C HIS A 57 -9.92 -12.69 6.38
N ASP A 58 -11.06 -12.04 6.65
CA ASP A 58 -11.55 -10.93 5.85
C ASP A 58 -10.57 -9.74 5.92
N MET A 59 -10.01 -9.45 7.10
CA MET A 59 -9.01 -8.37 7.22
C MET A 59 -7.72 -8.70 6.48
N ILE A 60 -7.24 -9.95 6.51
CA ILE A 60 -6.08 -10.38 5.72
C ILE A 60 -6.35 -10.15 4.23
N TRP A 61 -7.54 -10.53 3.75
CA TRP A 61 -7.94 -10.32 2.36
C TRP A 61 -8.05 -8.84 1.99
N VAL A 62 -8.65 -8.01 2.86
CA VAL A 62 -8.69 -6.56 2.68
C VAL A 62 -7.27 -6.03 2.47
N GLY A 63 -6.36 -6.32 3.39
CA GLY A 63 -4.97 -5.86 3.28
C GLY A 63 -4.28 -6.37 2.01
N GLY A 64 -4.38 -7.67 1.75
CA GLY A 64 -3.76 -8.31 0.61
C GLY A 64 -4.22 -7.75 -0.73
N PHE A 65 -5.53 -7.71 -0.97
CA PHE A 65 -6.07 -7.15 -2.21
C PHE A 65 -5.80 -5.67 -2.36
N SER A 66 -5.80 -4.91 -1.27
CA SER A 66 -5.48 -3.48 -1.32
C SER A 66 -4.04 -3.23 -1.76
N GLY A 67 -3.10 -4.01 -1.22
CA GLY A 67 -1.70 -3.96 -1.60
C GLY A 67 -1.48 -4.37 -3.06
N ILE A 68 -2.14 -5.45 -3.50
CA ILE A 68 -2.05 -5.93 -4.88
C ILE A 68 -2.61 -4.91 -5.86
N ILE A 69 -3.86 -4.46 -5.66
CA ILE A 69 -4.54 -3.54 -6.58
C ILE A 69 -3.83 -2.20 -6.60
N GLY A 70 -3.51 -1.64 -5.42
CA GLY A 70 -2.78 -0.37 -5.32
C GLY A 70 -1.44 -0.41 -6.05
N SER A 71 -0.65 -1.47 -5.83
CA SER A 71 0.64 -1.65 -6.51
C SER A 71 0.49 -1.90 -8.01
N LEU A 72 -0.52 -2.67 -8.43
CA LEU A 72 -0.81 -2.91 -9.84
C LEU A 72 -1.13 -1.60 -10.57
N VAL A 73 -1.97 -0.75 -9.99
CA VAL A 73 -2.29 0.57 -10.55
C VAL A 73 -1.04 1.44 -10.64
N SER A 74 -0.20 1.46 -9.60
CA SER A 74 1.08 2.18 -9.62
C SER A 74 2.01 1.68 -10.72
N GLN A 75 2.14 0.36 -10.88
CA GLN A 75 2.97 -0.26 -11.90
C GLN A 75 2.47 0.06 -13.31
N LEU A 76 1.15 -0.01 -13.53
CA LEU A 76 0.55 0.37 -14.80
C LEU A 76 0.88 1.83 -15.15
N TRP A 77 0.68 2.76 -14.20
CA TRP A 77 0.94 4.18 -14.41
C TRP A 77 2.39 4.50 -14.74
N ILE A 78 3.33 3.89 -14.02
CA ILE A 78 4.78 4.05 -14.24
C ILE A 78 5.19 3.65 -15.65
N HIS A 79 4.55 2.61 -16.20
CA HIS A 79 4.87 2.05 -17.50
C HIS A 79 4.02 2.65 -18.64
N MET A 80 3.16 3.65 -18.35
CA MET A 80 2.40 4.32 -19.40
C MET A 80 3.26 5.33 -20.18
N PRO A 81 3.09 5.43 -21.51
CA PRO A 81 3.81 6.41 -22.34
C PRO A 81 3.53 7.88 -21.96
N LEU A 82 2.45 8.13 -21.23
CA LEU A 82 1.98 9.45 -20.82
C LEU A 82 2.60 9.95 -19.51
N ALA A 83 3.41 9.13 -18.84
CA ALA A 83 4.10 9.56 -17.62
C ALA A 83 5.08 10.70 -17.95
N THR A 84 4.99 11.82 -17.22
CA THR A 84 5.86 12.98 -17.47
C THR A 84 7.29 12.75 -16.98
N VAL A 85 7.47 11.77 -16.09
CA VAL A 85 8.75 11.37 -15.52
C VAL A 85 9.16 10.01 -16.10
N SER A 86 10.39 9.92 -16.62
CA SER A 86 10.92 8.64 -17.10
C SER A 86 11.17 7.67 -15.95
N LEU A 87 11.11 6.36 -16.24
CA LEU A 87 11.35 5.31 -15.26
C LEU A 87 12.71 5.46 -14.54
N ALA A 88 13.76 5.84 -15.28
CA ALA A 88 15.08 6.09 -14.71
C ALA A 88 15.08 7.28 -13.72
N ALA A 89 14.36 8.36 -14.05
CA ALA A 89 14.22 9.51 -13.18
C ALA A 89 13.38 9.18 -11.93
N ALA A 90 12.40 8.28 -12.04
CA ALA A 90 11.66 7.78 -10.88
C ALA A 90 12.59 7.03 -9.91
N PHE A 91 13.47 6.17 -10.38
CA PHE A 91 14.34 5.41 -9.47
C PHE A 91 15.57 6.19 -8.95
N SER A 92 16.00 7.24 -9.64
CA SER A 92 17.21 8.02 -9.29
C SER A 92 17.31 8.47 -7.81
N PRO A 93 16.23 8.90 -7.13
CA PRO A 93 16.32 9.38 -5.74
C PRO A 93 16.68 8.30 -4.71
N TYR A 94 16.52 7.01 -5.04
CA TYR A 94 16.89 5.90 -4.15
C TYR A 94 18.38 5.53 -4.25
N GLY A 95 19.19 6.31 -4.96
CA GLY A 95 20.63 6.11 -5.07
C GLY A 95 21.01 4.76 -5.70
N PRO A 96 22.00 4.03 -5.14
CA PRO A 96 22.42 2.73 -5.67
C PRO A 96 21.30 1.68 -5.72
N LEU A 97 20.41 1.69 -4.72
CA LEU A 97 19.24 0.80 -4.68
C LEU A 97 18.31 1.09 -5.86
N GLY A 98 18.05 2.37 -6.13
CA GLY A 98 17.24 2.81 -7.27
C GLY A 98 17.80 2.33 -8.60
N THR A 99 19.11 2.41 -8.78
CA THR A 99 19.76 1.91 -10.01
C THR A 99 19.56 0.40 -10.18
N ALA A 100 19.65 -0.37 -9.10
CA ALA A 100 19.37 -1.81 -9.14
C ALA A 100 17.89 -2.09 -9.43
N MET A 101 16.96 -1.35 -8.80
CA MET A 101 15.52 -1.49 -9.03
C MET A 101 15.14 -1.13 -10.47
N TYR A 102 15.68 -0.03 -11.02
CA TYR A 102 15.49 0.34 -12.42
C TYR A 102 15.95 -0.76 -13.38
N ARG A 103 17.14 -1.33 -13.14
CA ARG A 103 17.65 -2.45 -13.96
C ARG A 103 16.75 -3.66 -13.87
N LEU A 104 16.28 -4.01 -12.68
CA LEU A 104 15.35 -5.12 -12.50
C LEU A 104 14.03 -4.83 -13.24
N ASP A 105 13.50 -3.62 -13.16
CA ASP A 105 12.24 -3.24 -13.82
C ASP A 105 12.34 -3.28 -15.35
N VAL A 106 13.49 -2.85 -15.91
CA VAL A 106 13.71 -2.83 -17.36
C VAL A 106 14.11 -4.19 -17.92
N PHE A 107 14.97 -4.95 -17.22
CA PHE A 107 15.56 -6.18 -17.75
C PHE A 107 14.84 -7.46 -17.29
N SER A 108 13.92 -7.38 -16.32
CA SER A 108 13.18 -8.52 -15.82
C SER A 108 11.68 -8.33 -16.00
N PRO A 109 11.05 -9.04 -16.96
CA PRO A 109 9.61 -8.90 -17.23
C PRO A 109 8.74 -9.38 -16.05
N TRP A 110 9.31 -10.14 -15.11
CA TRP A 110 8.58 -10.67 -13.95
C TRP A 110 8.72 -9.78 -12.70
N TRP A 111 9.66 -8.83 -12.69
CA TRP A 111 9.93 -8.00 -11.51
C TRP A 111 8.75 -7.14 -11.04
N PRO A 112 7.97 -6.48 -11.93
CA PRO A 112 6.77 -5.75 -11.52
C PRO A 112 5.77 -6.62 -10.75
N PHE A 113 5.60 -7.89 -11.15
CA PHE A 113 4.70 -8.82 -10.46
C PHE A 113 5.19 -9.21 -9.07
N VAL A 114 6.50 -9.34 -8.88
CA VAL A 114 7.09 -9.58 -7.56
C VAL A 114 6.77 -8.42 -6.63
N VAL A 115 6.90 -7.18 -7.09
CA VAL A 115 6.57 -5.98 -6.31
C VAL A 115 5.08 -5.97 -5.93
N VAL A 116 4.20 -6.32 -6.86
CA VAL A 116 2.75 -6.43 -6.61
C VAL A 116 2.43 -7.48 -5.55
N VAL A 117 3.03 -8.67 -5.65
CA VAL A 117 2.82 -9.76 -4.68
C VAL A 117 3.38 -9.37 -3.31
N TRP A 118 4.58 -8.78 -3.26
CA TRP A 118 5.18 -8.31 -2.02
C TRP A 118 4.34 -7.24 -1.34
N SER A 119 3.78 -6.29 -2.11
CA SER A 119 2.83 -5.31 -1.60
C SER A 119 1.62 -5.99 -0.98
N GLY A 120 1.04 -6.99 -1.66
CA GLY A 120 -0.05 -7.80 -1.11
C GLY A 120 0.30 -8.43 0.23
N VAL A 121 1.43 -9.13 0.32
CA VAL A 121 1.89 -9.77 1.57
C VAL A 121 2.09 -8.75 2.68
N PHE A 122 2.74 -7.62 2.38
CA PHE A 122 3.00 -6.55 3.35
C PHE A 122 1.69 -5.97 3.91
N TYR A 123 0.76 -5.58 3.04
CA TYR A 123 -0.50 -4.97 3.48
C TYR A 123 -1.46 -5.98 4.12
N ALA A 124 -1.40 -7.26 3.73
CA ALA A 124 -2.08 -8.34 4.44
C ALA A 124 -1.59 -8.45 5.89
N GLY A 125 -0.27 -8.43 6.09
CA GLY A 125 0.36 -8.41 7.40
C GLY A 125 0.00 -7.17 8.22
N LEU A 126 0.03 -5.99 7.60
CA LEU A 126 -0.36 -4.73 8.25
C LEU A 126 -1.81 -4.75 8.72
N SER A 127 -2.73 -5.18 7.85
CA SER A 127 -4.15 -5.27 8.18
C SER A 127 -4.42 -6.27 9.31
N TRP A 128 -3.76 -7.44 9.25
CA TRP A 128 -3.81 -8.43 10.32
C TRP A 128 -3.29 -7.89 11.65
N PHE A 129 -2.15 -7.19 11.63
CA PHE A 129 -1.58 -6.56 12.82
C PHE A 129 -2.52 -5.51 13.42
N MET A 130 -3.11 -4.64 12.59
CA MET A 130 -4.07 -3.62 13.07
C MET A 130 -5.31 -4.26 13.69
N HIS A 131 -5.79 -5.36 13.11
CA HIS A 131 -6.89 -6.13 13.68
C HIS A 131 -6.50 -6.70 15.06
N HIS A 132 -5.35 -7.35 15.18
CA HIS A 132 -4.85 -7.86 16.46
C HIS A 132 -4.69 -6.77 17.52
N LEU A 133 -4.12 -5.64 17.14
CA LEU A 133 -3.93 -4.49 18.02
C LEU A 133 -5.26 -3.99 18.60
N LEU A 134 -6.32 -3.94 17.79
CA LEU A 134 -7.64 -3.52 18.26
C LEU A 134 -8.26 -4.55 19.21
N GLN A 135 -8.20 -5.84 18.89
CA GLN A 135 -8.76 -6.88 19.77
C GLN A 135 -8.03 -6.92 21.11
N TRP A 136 -6.70 -6.85 21.09
CA TRP A 136 -5.90 -6.75 22.32
C TRP A 136 -6.32 -5.55 23.18
N ARG A 137 -6.46 -4.36 22.59
CA ARG A 137 -6.95 -3.16 23.29
C ARG A 137 -8.35 -3.33 23.88
N ARG A 138 -9.25 -4.04 23.20
CA ARG A 138 -10.60 -4.33 23.72
C ARG A 138 -10.55 -5.26 24.92
N HIS A 139 -9.76 -6.33 24.85
CA HIS A 139 -9.56 -7.24 25.99
C HIS A 139 -8.97 -6.52 27.20
N SER A 140 -7.91 -5.74 27.04
CA SER A 140 -7.27 -5.03 28.17
C SER A 140 -8.21 -4.05 28.89
N ARG A 141 -9.14 -3.40 28.16
CA ARG A 141 -10.12 -2.50 28.79
C ARG A 141 -11.12 -3.23 29.68
N VAL A 142 -11.56 -4.42 29.27
CA VAL A 142 -12.48 -5.25 30.06
C VAL A 142 -11.85 -5.63 31.40
N PHE A 143 -10.55 -5.95 31.40
CA PHE A 143 -9.83 -6.27 32.64
C PHE A 143 -9.56 -5.06 33.54
N SER A 144 -9.54 -3.83 33.02
CA SER A 144 -9.37 -2.62 33.84
C SER A 144 -10.65 -2.14 34.54
N THR A 145 -11.80 -2.72 34.20
CA THR A 145 -13.12 -2.36 34.75
C THR A 145 -13.66 -3.39 35.76
N LEU A 146 -12.90 -4.45 36.03
CA LEU A 146 -13.17 -5.48 37.04
C LEU A 146 -12.25 -5.27 38.24
#